data_AF-A0AAW0HSD3-F1
#
_entry.id   AF-A0AAW0HSD3-F1
#
_cell.length_a   1.000
_cell.length_b   1.000
_cell.length_c   1.000
_cell.angle_alpha   90.00
_cell.angle_beta   90.00
_cell.angle_gamma   90.00
#
_symmetry.space_group_name_H-M   'P 1'
#
loop_
_entity.id
_entity.type
_entity.pdbx_description
1 polymer ?
#
loop_
_entity_poly.entity_id
_entity_poly.type
_entity_poly.pdbx_seq_one_letter_code
_entity_poly.pdbx_strand_id
1 'polypeptide(L)'
;MTGLALNCHINRKSLFDRKHYFYADLPAGYQITQQRLPIATNGHLTYSIYIRKKQSQVTTKTVRIKQIQLEQDSGKSLHDDLRSQTLIDLNRAGVGLLEVVLEPDLCCGEEAAVAVRELQLILQALGTSQANMAEGQLRVDANISVHHPGEPLGVRTEVKNLNSLRFLAKAIDYEIQRQITELENGGEVLNETRSFDYKLGFMPEPNLPPLVLYDATSLPSDADSQQVINIDQLRDTLPELPSATRERLVQQYGMLPEHSFALLAKTQQALTECCEGQ
;
A
#
# COMPACT_ATOMS: atom_id res chain seq x y z
N MET A 1 13.91 2.47 1.52
CA MET A 1 13.79 1.34 2.48
C MET A 1 12.67 0.39 2.09
N THR A 2 11.40 0.83 2.04
CA THR A 2 10.25 -0.04 1.72
C THR A 2 10.42 -0.83 0.42
N GLY A 3 10.89 -0.19 -0.66
CA GLY A 3 11.17 -0.90 -1.91
C GLY A 3 12.21 -2.01 -1.77
N LEU A 4 13.25 -1.84 -0.94
CA LEU A 4 14.23 -2.90 -0.70
C LEU A 4 13.63 -4.05 0.12
N ALA A 5 12.83 -3.72 1.14
CA ALA A 5 12.15 -4.72 1.98
C ALA A 5 11.11 -5.55 1.23
N LEU A 6 10.50 -4.97 0.19
CA LEU A 6 9.57 -5.65 -0.72
C LEU A 6 10.27 -6.21 -1.97
N ASN A 7 11.60 -6.33 -1.93
CA ASN A 7 12.43 -6.89 -3.01
C ASN A 7 12.15 -6.26 -4.39
N CYS A 8 11.84 -4.96 -4.42
CA CYS A 8 11.63 -4.22 -5.65
C CYS A 8 12.96 -3.90 -6.34
N HIS A 9 12.90 -3.73 -7.66
CA HIS A 9 13.90 -3.00 -8.41
C HIS A 9 13.84 -1.50 -8.06
N ILE A 10 14.94 -0.95 -7.56
CA ILE A 10 15.03 0.47 -7.21
C ILE A 10 15.53 1.26 -8.42
N ASN A 11 14.75 2.24 -8.88
CA ASN A 11 15.17 3.10 -9.97
C ASN A 11 16.18 4.13 -9.47
N ARG A 12 17.41 4.13 -10.02
CA ARG A 12 18.44 5.14 -9.69
C ARG A 12 18.04 6.57 -10.02
N LYS A 13 17.03 6.73 -10.87
CA LYS A 13 16.42 8.02 -11.19
C LYS A 13 14.91 7.85 -11.12
N SER A 14 14.22 8.78 -10.48
CA SER A 14 12.76 8.82 -10.44
C SER A 14 12.26 10.22 -10.82
N LEU A 15 11.13 10.27 -11.53
CA LEU A 15 10.58 11.50 -12.10
C LEU A 15 9.24 11.85 -11.47
N PHE A 16 9.05 13.13 -11.16
CA PHE A 16 7.78 13.66 -10.70
C PHE A 16 6.88 14.07 -11.87
N ASP A 17 5.59 13.86 -11.68
CA ASP A 17 4.52 14.16 -12.62
C ASP A 17 3.40 14.92 -11.89
N ARG A 18 2.73 15.83 -12.60
CA ARG A 18 1.48 16.45 -12.17
C ARG A 18 0.31 15.58 -12.61
N LYS A 19 -0.50 15.13 -11.66
CA LYS A 19 -1.81 14.52 -11.90
C LYS A 19 -2.87 15.61 -11.72
N HIS A 20 -3.44 16.08 -12.83
CA HIS A 20 -4.40 17.18 -12.85
C HIS A 20 -5.82 16.68 -12.59
N TYR A 21 -6.45 17.25 -11.56
CA TYR A 21 -7.88 17.14 -11.28
C TYR A 21 -8.31 18.30 -10.39
N PHE A 22 -9.56 18.74 -10.54
CA PHE A 22 -10.11 19.85 -9.77
C PHE A 22 -10.92 19.31 -8.60
N TYR A 23 -10.47 19.63 -7.38
CA TYR A 23 -11.22 19.37 -6.16
C TYR A 23 -10.87 20.43 -5.11
N ALA A 24 -11.82 20.76 -4.24
CA ALA A 24 -11.69 21.87 -3.29
C ALA A 24 -10.57 21.66 -2.25
N ASP A 25 -10.22 20.40 -1.99
CA ASP A 25 -9.16 20.01 -1.05
C ASP A 25 -7.76 19.96 -1.68
N LEU A 26 -7.63 20.29 -2.98
CA LEU A 26 -6.38 20.29 -3.71
C LEU A 26 -6.11 21.70 -4.28
N PRO A 27 -5.51 22.61 -3.48
CA PRO A 27 -5.41 24.04 -3.82
C PRO A 27 -4.60 24.30 -5.10
N ALA A 28 -3.65 23.43 -5.44
CA ALA A 28 -2.83 23.57 -6.64
C ALA A 28 -3.55 23.16 -7.94
N GLY A 29 -4.70 22.46 -7.86
CA GLY A 29 -5.37 21.88 -9.03
C GLY A 29 -4.59 20.73 -9.70
N TYR A 30 -3.55 20.24 -9.04
CA TYR A 30 -2.81 19.04 -9.39
C TYR A 30 -2.14 18.43 -8.16
N GLN A 31 -1.94 17.13 -8.20
CA GLN A 31 -1.19 16.35 -7.22
C GLN A 31 0.17 16.01 -7.81
N ILE A 32 1.27 16.28 -7.09
CA ILE A 32 2.59 15.78 -7.47
C ILE A 32 2.64 14.29 -7.13
N THR A 33 3.01 13.47 -8.12
CA THR A 33 3.10 12.00 -8.02
C THR A 33 4.25 11.49 -8.90
N GLN A 34 4.43 10.17 -9.04
CA GLN A 34 5.43 9.56 -9.93
C GLN A 34 4.78 8.46 -10.77
N GLN A 35 4.31 8.80 -11.98
CA GLN A 35 3.66 7.83 -12.86
C GLN A 35 4.65 7.20 -13.84
N ARG A 36 5.50 8.01 -14.48
CA ARG A 36 6.33 7.55 -15.60
C ARG A 36 7.56 6.77 -15.15
N LEU A 37 8.21 7.23 -14.08
CA LEU A 37 9.41 6.60 -13.53
C LEU A 37 9.33 6.62 -12.00
N PRO A 38 8.55 5.69 -11.40
CA PRO A 38 8.33 5.63 -9.95
C PRO A 38 9.61 5.25 -9.21
N ILE A 39 9.63 5.38 -7.88
CA ILE A 39 10.84 5.13 -7.10
C ILE A 39 11.27 3.65 -7.10
N ALA A 40 10.32 2.72 -7.15
CA ALA A 40 10.61 1.29 -7.23
C ALA A 40 9.55 0.55 -8.04
N THR A 41 9.94 -0.56 -8.68
CA THR A 41 9.06 -1.41 -9.50
C THR A 41 9.34 -2.90 -9.27
N ASN A 42 8.44 -3.78 -9.70
CA ASN A 42 8.67 -5.23 -9.81
C ASN A 42 9.20 -5.88 -8.51
N GLY A 43 8.47 -5.70 -7.41
CA GLY A 43 8.75 -6.38 -6.15
C GLY A 43 7.78 -7.51 -5.86
N HIS A 44 7.81 -7.98 -4.62
CA HIS A 44 6.84 -8.95 -4.12
C HIS A 44 6.66 -8.84 -2.62
N LEU A 45 5.45 -9.17 -2.17
CA LEU A 45 5.07 -9.26 -0.77
C LEU A 45 4.64 -10.70 -0.48
N THR A 46 5.34 -11.34 0.43
CA THR A 46 5.04 -12.70 0.88
C THR A 46 4.23 -12.64 2.17
N TYR A 47 3.10 -13.33 2.19
CA TYR A 47 2.17 -13.36 3.31
C TYR A 47 1.70 -14.79 3.58
N SER A 48 1.19 -15.06 4.79
CA SER A 48 0.83 -16.42 5.23
C SER A 48 -0.64 -16.50 5.61
N ILE A 49 -1.37 -17.45 5.02
CA ILE A 49 -2.80 -17.67 5.26
C ILE A 49 -3.07 -19.03 5.92
N TYR A 50 -4.12 -19.10 6.73
CA TYR A 50 -4.59 -20.35 7.32
C TYR A 50 -5.62 -21.01 6.40
N ILE A 51 -5.45 -22.29 6.08
CA ILE A 51 -6.43 -23.00 5.26
C ILE A 51 -7.66 -23.35 6.11
N ARG A 52 -8.83 -22.78 5.78
CA ARG A 52 -10.11 -22.96 6.50
C ARG A 52 -10.50 -24.42 6.81
N LYS A 53 -10.04 -25.40 6.03
CA LYS A 53 -10.35 -26.83 6.22
C LYS A 53 -9.49 -27.54 7.28
N LYS A 54 -8.33 -26.97 7.64
CA LYS A 54 -7.43 -27.48 8.69
C LYS A 54 -6.72 -26.27 9.29
N GLN A 55 -7.28 -25.72 10.38
CA GLN A 55 -6.74 -24.54 11.09
C GLN A 55 -5.26 -24.68 11.54
N SER A 56 -4.68 -25.86 11.38
CA SER A 56 -3.29 -26.20 11.69
C SER A 56 -2.31 -26.11 10.50
N GLN A 57 -2.77 -25.79 9.28
CA GLN A 57 -1.90 -25.67 8.11
C GLN A 57 -1.83 -24.23 7.60
N VAL A 58 -0.64 -23.65 7.71
CA VAL A 58 -0.29 -22.34 7.16
C VAL A 58 0.22 -22.54 5.73
N THR A 59 -0.24 -21.71 4.80
CA THR A 59 0.30 -21.65 3.44
C THR A 59 0.83 -20.26 3.15
N THR A 60 2.06 -20.22 2.67
CA THR A 60 2.71 -19.00 2.23
C THR A 60 2.30 -18.71 0.79
N LYS A 61 1.87 -17.47 0.56
CA LYS A 61 1.53 -16.93 -0.76
C LYS A 61 2.34 -15.66 -1.01
N THR A 62 2.41 -15.26 -2.27
CA THR A 62 3.13 -14.08 -2.69
C THR A 62 2.26 -13.28 -3.66
N VAL A 63 2.14 -11.98 -3.42
CA VAL A 63 1.55 -11.02 -4.35
C VAL A 63 2.67 -10.14 -4.92
N ARG A 64 2.66 -9.89 -6.22
CA ARG A 64 3.66 -9.03 -6.86
C ARG A 64 3.36 -7.56 -6.58
N ILE A 65 4.41 -6.77 -6.38
CA ILE A 65 4.35 -5.32 -6.30
C ILE A 65 4.63 -4.79 -7.70
N LYS A 66 3.66 -4.09 -8.29
CA LYS A 66 3.84 -3.42 -9.58
C LYS A 66 4.80 -2.25 -9.43
N GLN A 67 4.49 -1.34 -8.51
CA GLN A 67 5.31 -0.17 -8.25
C GLN A 67 5.09 0.41 -6.85
N ILE A 68 6.09 1.18 -6.41
CA ILE A 68 6.00 2.07 -5.27
C ILE A 68 6.30 3.47 -5.79
N GLN A 69 5.45 4.43 -5.46
CA GLN A 69 5.59 5.82 -5.89
C GLN A 69 5.42 6.78 -4.71
N LEU A 70 6.02 7.95 -4.86
CA LEU A 70 5.81 9.08 -3.96
C LEU A 70 4.71 9.97 -4.51
N GLU A 71 3.83 10.42 -3.63
CA GLU A 71 2.79 11.39 -3.99
C GLU A 71 2.55 12.39 -2.85
N GLN A 72 1.82 13.46 -3.13
CA GLN A 72 1.35 14.43 -2.12
C GLN A 72 -0.08 14.12 -1.69
N ASP A 73 -0.38 14.22 -0.40
CA ASP A 73 -1.75 14.09 0.08
C ASP A 73 -2.59 15.33 -0.27
N SER A 74 -3.89 15.12 -0.47
CA SER A 74 -4.87 16.21 -0.57
C SER A 74 -5.38 16.60 0.81
N GLY A 75 -6.01 17.77 0.92
CA GLY A 75 -6.69 18.21 2.14
C GLY A 75 -7.87 17.32 2.53
N LYS A 76 -8.68 17.77 3.48
CA LYS A 76 -9.89 17.09 3.92
C LYS A 76 -11.11 17.96 3.65
N SER A 77 -12.08 17.41 2.94
CA SER A 77 -13.40 17.99 2.83
C SER A 77 -14.30 17.47 3.96
N LEU A 78 -14.92 18.38 4.70
CA LEU A 78 -15.90 18.09 5.74
C LEU A 78 -17.24 18.67 5.30
N HIS A 79 -18.27 17.83 5.17
CA HIS A 79 -19.60 18.31 4.80
C HIS A 79 -20.37 18.75 6.06
N ASP A 80 -20.80 20.00 6.09
CA ASP A 80 -21.68 20.55 7.10
C ASP A 80 -23.13 20.49 6.57
N ASP A 81 -23.83 19.41 6.90
CA ASP A 81 -25.21 19.16 6.48
C ASP A 81 -26.16 20.30 6.92
N LEU A 82 -25.92 20.88 8.10
CA LEU A 82 -26.78 21.93 8.67
C LEU A 82 -26.70 23.22 7.87
N ARG A 83 -25.51 23.55 7.38
CA ARG A 83 -25.29 24.76 6.57
C ARG A 83 -25.30 24.49 5.07
N SER A 84 -25.42 23.23 4.66
CA SER A 84 -25.27 22.80 3.25
C SER A 84 -23.98 23.35 2.62
N GLN A 85 -22.89 23.33 3.40
CA GLN A 85 -21.58 23.86 3.01
C GLN A 85 -20.51 22.78 3.15
N THR A 86 -19.42 22.93 2.41
CA THR A 86 -18.24 22.07 2.55
C THR A 86 -17.11 22.90 3.16
N LEU A 87 -16.64 22.48 4.32
CA LEU A 87 -15.49 23.05 5.01
C LEU A 87 -14.22 22.32 4.54
N ILE A 88 -13.20 23.08 4.16
CA ILE A 88 -11.94 22.53 3.65
C ILE A 88 -10.85 22.72 4.72
N ASP A 89 -10.29 21.61 5.18
CA ASP A 89 -9.12 21.58 6.05
C ASP A 89 -7.87 21.19 5.23
N LEU A 90 -6.92 22.11 5.12
CA LEU A 90 -5.70 21.93 4.35
C LEU A 90 -4.48 21.50 5.21
N ASN A 91 -4.67 21.18 6.49
CA ASN A 91 -3.55 20.83 7.40
C ASN A 91 -2.69 19.66 6.91
N ARG A 92 -3.26 18.73 6.13
CA ARG A 92 -2.52 17.59 5.55
C ARG A 92 -2.13 17.78 4.08
N ALA A 93 -2.57 18.86 3.43
CA ALA A 93 -2.30 19.06 2.02
C ALA A 93 -0.79 19.20 1.78
N GLY A 94 -0.24 18.40 0.87
CA GLY A 94 1.20 18.40 0.55
C GLY A 94 2.06 17.48 1.44
N VAL A 95 1.48 16.79 2.43
CA VAL A 95 2.19 15.73 3.18
C VAL A 95 2.63 14.63 2.21
N GLY A 96 3.87 14.15 2.36
CA GLY A 96 4.39 13.09 1.51
C GLY A 96 3.75 11.73 1.83
N LEU A 97 3.30 11.04 0.78
CA LEU A 97 2.75 9.70 0.84
C LEU A 97 3.61 8.74 0.05
N LEU A 98 3.56 7.48 0.49
CA LEU A 98 4.09 6.34 -0.24
C LEU A 98 2.90 5.49 -0.70
N GLU A 99 2.71 5.40 -2.00
CA GLU A 99 1.69 4.55 -2.60
C GLU A 99 2.32 3.25 -3.08
N VAL A 100 1.75 2.11 -2.66
CA VAL A 100 2.16 0.76 -3.08
C VAL A 100 1.06 0.17 -3.95
N VAL A 101 1.38 -0.13 -5.20
CA VAL A 101 0.45 -0.73 -6.16
C VAL A 101 0.77 -2.21 -6.30
N LEU A 102 -0.21 -3.06 -6.01
CA LEU A 102 -0.13 -4.51 -6.16
C LEU A 102 -0.56 -4.92 -7.57
N GLU A 103 0.02 -6.01 -8.08
CA GLU A 103 -0.55 -6.75 -9.21
C GLU A 103 -1.83 -7.50 -8.77
N PRO A 104 -2.74 -7.83 -9.70
CA PRO A 104 -4.02 -8.47 -9.39
C PRO A 104 -3.86 -9.98 -9.07
N ASP A 105 -2.98 -10.33 -8.13
CA ASP A 105 -2.69 -11.72 -7.75
C ASP A 105 -3.56 -12.20 -6.56
N LEU A 106 -4.22 -11.28 -5.85
CA LEU A 106 -5.06 -11.59 -4.68
C LEU A 106 -6.43 -12.13 -5.11
N CYS A 107 -6.85 -13.26 -4.52
CA CYS A 107 -8.06 -13.96 -4.98
C CYS A 107 -9.31 -13.77 -4.11
N CYS A 108 -9.20 -13.24 -2.89
CA CYS A 108 -10.33 -13.04 -2.00
C CYS A 108 -10.05 -11.98 -0.92
N GLY A 109 -11.09 -11.59 -0.17
CA GLY A 109 -10.98 -10.59 0.89
C GLY A 109 -10.07 -11.01 2.04
N GLU A 110 -10.01 -12.31 2.36
CA GLU A 110 -9.11 -12.85 3.39
C GLU A 110 -7.64 -12.67 3.00
N GLU A 111 -7.27 -13.00 1.76
CA GLU A 111 -5.91 -12.79 1.25
C GLU A 111 -5.54 -11.32 1.23
N ALA A 112 -6.45 -10.45 0.77
CA ALA A 112 -6.20 -9.00 0.75
C ALA A 112 -5.96 -8.44 2.16
N ALA A 113 -6.78 -8.81 3.15
CA ALA A 113 -6.61 -8.36 4.52
C ALA A 113 -5.28 -8.85 5.13
N VAL A 114 -4.90 -10.10 4.88
CA VAL A 114 -3.63 -10.65 5.39
C VAL A 114 -2.43 -10.00 4.69
N ALA A 115 -2.48 -9.78 3.38
CA ALA A 115 -1.43 -9.09 2.64
C ALA A 115 -1.24 -7.66 3.15
N VAL A 116 -2.32 -6.89 3.30
CA VAL A 116 -2.24 -5.51 3.86
C VAL A 116 -1.72 -5.54 5.30
N ARG A 117 -2.12 -6.52 6.12
CA ARG A 117 -1.57 -6.66 7.48
C ARG A 117 -0.08 -6.93 7.47
N GLU A 118 0.40 -7.79 6.59
CA GLU A 118 1.84 -8.06 6.47
C GLU A 118 2.61 -6.82 6.02
N LEU A 119 2.05 -6.06 5.06
CA LEU A 119 2.63 -4.78 4.65
C LEU A 119 2.69 -3.78 5.83
N GLN A 120 1.66 -3.69 6.66
CA GLN A 120 1.69 -2.86 7.88
C GLN A 120 2.85 -3.25 8.80
N LEU A 121 3.04 -4.55 9.05
CA LEU A 121 4.13 -5.05 9.89
C LEU A 121 5.50 -4.68 9.33
N ILE A 122 5.69 -4.79 8.01
CA ILE A 122 6.91 -4.40 7.32
C ILE A 122 7.14 -2.89 7.47
N LEU A 123 6.14 -2.06 7.18
CA LEU A 123 6.26 -0.59 7.27
C LEU A 123 6.64 -0.12 8.67
N GLN A 124 6.05 -0.75 9.70
CA GLN A 124 6.34 -0.49 11.10
C GLN A 124 7.75 -0.96 11.49
N ALA A 125 8.15 -2.17 11.09
CA ALA A 125 9.50 -2.69 11.35
C ALA A 125 10.58 -1.78 10.73
N LEU A 126 10.31 -1.23 9.55
CA LEU A 126 11.19 -0.28 8.87
C LEU A 126 11.20 1.12 9.51
N GLY A 127 10.25 1.45 10.39
CA GLY A 127 10.05 2.80 10.90
C GLY A 127 9.56 3.81 9.85
N THR A 128 9.09 3.34 8.70
CA THR A 128 8.67 4.20 7.58
C THR A 128 7.25 4.74 7.73
N SER A 129 6.38 4.00 8.43
CA SER A 129 5.03 4.44 8.79
C SER A 129 4.50 3.57 9.93
N GLN A 130 3.71 4.15 10.83
CA GLN A 130 2.95 3.38 11.82
C GLN A 130 1.74 2.66 11.17
N ALA A 131 1.35 3.07 9.96
CA ALA A 131 0.33 2.45 9.11
C ALA A 131 -1.01 2.18 9.84
N ASN A 132 -1.36 3.02 10.81
CA ASN A 132 -2.62 2.95 11.54
C ASN A 132 -3.78 3.43 10.65
N MET A 133 -4.64 2.51 10.23
CA MET A 133 -5.80 2.82 9.39
C MET A 133 -6.84 3.67 10.12
N ALA A 134 -6.99 3.53 11.45
CA ALA A 134 -7.97 4.29 12.23
C ALA A 134 -7.64 5.79 12.28
N GLU A 135 -6.35 6.12 12.24
CA GLU A 135 -5.84 7.50 12.18
C GLU A 135 -5.67 7.99 10.73
N GLY A 136 -5.98 7.16 9.73
CA GLY A 136 -5.85 7.52 8.32
C GLY A 136 -4.41 7.48 7.78
N GLN A 137 -3.47 6.87 8.50
CA GLN A 137 -2.07 6.74 8.06
C GLN A 137 -1.88 5.66 6.98
N LEU A 138 -2.86 4.78 6.80
CA LEU A 138 -2.92 3.79 5.72
C LEU A 138 -4.32 3.77 5.13
N ARG A 139 -4.41 3.97 3.81
CA ARG A 139 -5.62 3.87 3.01
C ARG A 139 -5.47 2.77 1.99
N VAL A 140 -6.57 2.06 1.71
CA VAL A 140 -6.59 0.99 0.72
C VAL A 140 -7.78 1.20 -0.19
N ASP A 141 -7.51 1.22 -1.49
CA ASP A 141 -8.53 1.11 -2.54
C ASP A 141 -8.37 -0.26 -3.19
N ALA A 142 -9.47 -0.98 -3.38
CA ALA A 142 -9.48 -2.34 -3.90
C ALA A 142 -10.03 -2.36 -5.32
N ASN A 143 -9.29 -2.99 -6.25
CA ASN A 143 -9.72 -3.22 -7.62
C ASN A 143 -10.14 -4.68 -7.76
N ILE A 144 -11.43 -4.91 -8.04
CA ILE A 144 -12.02 -6.26 -8.07
C ILE A 144 -12.60 -6.55 -9.45
N SER A 145 -12.26 -7.72 -9.98
CA SER A 145 -12.95 -8.32 -11.12
C SER A 145 -13.06 -9.83 -10.93
N VAL A 146 -14.06 -10.44 -11.58
CA VAL A 146 -14.25 -11.89 -11.61
C VAL A 146 -14.09 -12.42 -13.04
N HIS A 147 -13.67 -13.68 -13.17
CA HIS A 147 -13.50 -14.37 -14.46
C HIS A 147 -13.60 -15.88 -14.25
N HIS A 148 -13.90 -16.65 -15.30
CA HIS A 148 -13.80 -18.10 -15.22
C HIS A 148 -12.33 -18.56 -15.29
N PRO A 149 -11.99 -19.70 -14.67
CA PRO A 149 -10.63 -20.22 -14.73
C PRO A 149 -10.12 -20.37 -16.18
N GLY A 150 -8.99 -19.71 -16.47
CA GLY A 150 -8.38 -19.74 -17.80
C GLY A 150 -8.81 -18.60 -18.74
N GLU A 151 -9.78 -17.79 -18.34
CA GLU A 151 -10.19 -16.59 -19.08
C GLU A 151 -9.39 -15.34 -18.66
N PRO A 152 -9.35 -14.29 -19.49
CA PRO A 152 -8.82 -12.99 -19.07
C PRO A 152 -9.56 -12.41 -17.87
N LEU A 153 -8.91 -11.51 -17.12
CA LEU A 153 -9.57 -10.76 -16.04
C LEU A 153 -10.78 -9.99 -16.58
N GLY A 154 -11.89 -10.06 -15.85
CA GLY A 154 -13.13 -9.38 -16.19
C GLY A 154 -13.09 -7.86 -15.96
N VAL A 155 -14.25 -7.23 -16.11
CA VAL A 155 -14.41 -5.79 -15.93
C VAL A 155 -14.13 -5.40 -14.47
N ARG A 156 -13.31 -4.36 -14.30
CA ARG A 156 -12.83 -3.88 -13.01
C ARG A 156 -13.86 -2.96 -12.34
N THR A 157 -14.19 -3.26 -11.09
CA THR A 157 -14.83 -2.32 -10.15
C THR A 157 -13.80 -1.83 -9.14
N GLU A 158 -13.78 -0.52 -8.86
CA GLU A 158 -12.92 0.08 -7.83
C GLU A 158 -13.74 0.41 -6.58
N VAL A 159 -13.36 -0.17 -5.43
CA VAL A 159 -13.96 0.09 -4.12
C VAL A 159 -13.01 0.95 -3.30
N LYS A 160 -13.44 2.17 -2.97
CA LYS A 160 -12.63 3.18 -2.27
C LYS A 160 -12.95 3.32 -0.78
N ASN A 161 -12.06 4.00 -0.06
CA ASN A 161 -12.25 4.41 1.34
C ASN A 161 -12.35 3.24 2.34
N LEU A 162 -11.54 2.20 2.15
CA LEU A 162 -11.52 1.04 3.05
C LEU A 162 -10.61 1.31 4.26
N ASN A 163 -11.22 1.74 5.37
CA ASN A 163 -10.51 2.21 6.57
C ASN A 163 -10.25 1.13 7.63
N SER A 164 -10.54 -0.15 7.36
CA SER A 164 -10.12 -1.25 8.23
C SER A 164 -9.93 -2.54 7.44
N LEU A 165 -9.04 -3.43 7.92
CA LEU A 165 -8.82 -4.75 7.33
C LEU A 165 -10.11 -5.61 7.29
N ARG A 166 -10.96 -5.47 8.32
CA ARG A 166 -12.23 -6.20 8.38
C ARG A 166 -13.21 -5.70 7.32
N PHE A 167 -13.28 -4.39 7.11
CA PHE A 167 -14.13 -3.80 6.07
C PHE A 167 -13.58 -4.09 4.68
N LEU A 168 -12.26 -4.05 4.49
CA LEU A 168 -11.58 -4.46 3.27
C LEU A 168 -11.97 -5.88 2.85
N ALA A 169 -11.79 -6.87 3.75
CA ALA A 169 -12.13 -8.26 3.44
C ALA A 169 -13.61 -8.42 3.06
N LYS A 170 -14.51 -7.84 3.86
CA LYS A 170 -15.96 -7.93 3.61
C LYS A 170 -16.38 -7.25 2.32
N ALA A 171 -15.82 -6.08 2.00
CA ALA A 171 -16.17 -5.33 0.82
C ALA A 171 -15.73 -6.05 -0.45
N ILE A 172 -14.53 -6.64 -0.45
CA ILE A 172 -14.03 -7.48 -1.55
C ILE A 172 -14.92 -8.70 -1.73
N ASP A 173 -15.19 -9.46 -0.67
CA ASP A 173 -16.00 -10.68 -0.77
C ASP A 173 -17.44 -10.36 -1.23
N TYR A 174 -18.01 -9.26 -0.75
CA TYR A 174 -19.33 -8.78 -1.19
C TYR A 174 -19.32 -8.41 -2.69
N GLU A 175 -18.33 -7.66 -3.14
CA GLU A 175 -18.21 -7.24 -4.54
C GLU A 175 -17.99 -8.43 -5.48
N ILE A 176 -17.19 -9.41 -5.07
CA ILE A 176 -17.01 -10.67 -5.81
C ILE A 176 -18.37 -11.38 -5.98
N GLN A 177 -19.13 -11.56 -4.89
CA GLN A 177 -20.44 -12.22 -4.94
C GLN A 177 -21.45 -11.44 -5.79
N ARG A 178 -21.43 -10.11 -5.72
CA ARG A 178 -22.26 -9.22 -6.54
C ARG A 178 -21.98 -9.44 -8.03
N GLN A 179 -20.71 -9.39 -8.43
CA GLN A 179 -20.33 -9.58 -9.83
C GLN A 179 -20.68 -10.98 -10.34
N ILE A 180 -20.42 -12.03 -9.54
CA ILE A 180 -20.82 -13.41 -9.89
C ILE A 180 -22.34 -13.50 -10.10
N THR A 181 -23.12 -12.99 -9.16
CA THR A 181 -24.59 -13.03 -9.23
C THR A 181 -25.12 -12.29 -10.47
N GLU A 182 -24.57 -11.13 -10.79
CA GLU A 182 -24.95 -10.35 -11.98
C GLU A 182 -24.68 -11.14 -13.27
N LEU A 183 -23.49 -11.73 -13.40
CA LEU A 183 -23.10 -12.51 -14.57
C LEU A 183 -23.91 -13.81 -14.71
N GLU A 184 -24.16 -14.51 -13.61
CA GLU A 184 -24.97 -15.74 -13.59
C GLU A 184 -26.44 -15.49 -13.96
N ASN A 185 -26.94 -14.28 -13.68
CA ASN A 185 -28.28 -13.86 -14.09
C ASN A 185 -28.35 -13.37 -15.56
N GLY A 186 -27.24 -13.44 -16.30
CA GLY A 186 -27.15 -12.97 -17.69
C GLY A 186 -27.00 -11.45 -17.83
N GLY A 187 -26.68 -10.75 -16.74
CA GLY A 187 -26.32 -9.33 -16.76
C GLY A 187 -24.87 -9.10 -17.16
N GLU A 188 -24.45 -7.84 -17.17
CA GLU A 188 -23.08 -7.43 -17.50
C GLU A 188 -22.51 -6.57 -16.37
N VAL A 189 -21.24 -6.79 -16.02
CA VAL A 189 -20.53 -5.91 -15.09
C VAL A 189 -20.03 -4.68 -15.85
N LEU A 190 -20.57 -3.52 -15.53
CA LEU A 190 -20.09 -2.25 -16.06
C LEU A 190 -18.91 -1.73 -15.24
N ASN A 191 -17.96 -1.05 -15.90
CA ASN A 191 -16.85 -0.40 -15.22
C ASN A 191 -17.39 0.81 -14.44
N GLU A 192 -17.70 0.57 -13.17
CA GLU A 192 -18.12 1.62 -12.25
C GLU A 192 -16.90 2.06 -11.43
N THR A 193 -16.34 3.21 -11.78
CA THR A 193 -15.73 4.05 -10.75
C THR A 193 -16.87 4.84 -10.13
N ARG A 194 -17.28 4.53 -8.89
CA ARG A 194 -18.39 5.24 -8.21
C ARG A 194 -18.00 6.65 -7.76
N SER A 195 -17.37 7.42 -8.64
CA SER A 195 -16.97 8.82 -8.43
C SER A 195 -16.80 9.51 -9.79
N PHE A 196 -17.32 10.74 -9.88
CA PHE A 196 -17.50 11.60 -11.05
C PHE A 196 -16.30 11.61 -12.04
N ASP A 197 -16.62 11.45 -13.33
CA ASP A 197 -15.66 11.31 -14.43
C ASP A 197 -15.08 12.67 -14.87
N TYR A 198 -13.84 12.96 -14.46
CA TYR A 198 -13.00 13.97 -15.12
C TYR A 198 -11.85 13.24 -15.80
N LYS A 199 -11.54 13.63 -17.05
CA LYS A 199 -10.35 13.17 -17.77
C LYS A 199 -9.10 13.54 -16.97
N LEU A 200 -8.56 12.57 -16.24
CA LEU A 200 -7.29 12.69 -15.51
C LEU A 200 -6.16 12.88 -16.53
N GLY A 201 -5.49 14.03 -16.46
CA GLY A 201 -4.31 14.33 -17.27
C GLY A 201 -3.04 14.22 -16.42
N PHE A 202 -2.07 13.43 -16.89
CA PHE A 202 -0.73 13.40 -16.30
C PHE A 202 0.24 14.18 -17.18
N MET A 203 1.01 15.08 -16.58
CA MET A 203 2.01 15.88 -17.28
C MET A 203 3.34 15.85 -16.51
N PRO A 204 4.49 15.86 -17.19
CA PRO A 204 5.77 16.04 -16.52
C PRO A 204 5.77 17.28 -15.62
N GLU A 205 6.33 17.17 -14.41
CA GLU A 205 6.60 18.35 -13.58
C GLU A 205 7.97 18.94 -13.98
N PRO A 206 8.03 20.10 -14.67
CA PRO A 206 9.29 20.66 -15.14
C PRO A 206 10.13 21.28 -14.02
N ASN A 207 9.52 21.69 -12.91
CA ASN A 207 10.19 22.48 -11.87
C ASN A 207 10.74 21.64 -10.72
N LEU A 208 10.40 20.35 -10.64
CA LEU A 208 10.99 19.43 -9.65
C LEU A 208 12.10 18.62 -10.30
N PRO A 209 13.33 18.68 -9.76
CA PRO A 209 14.42 17.86 -10.25
C PRO A 209 14.09 16.37 -10.01
N PRO A 210 14.60 15.47 -10.87
CA PRO A 210 14.53 14.04 -10.63
C PRO A 210 15.13 13.67 -9.27
N LEU A 211 14.52 12.70 -8.58
CA LEU A 211 15.18 12.08 -7.44
C LEU A 211 16.26 11.15 -7.97
N VAL A 212 17.52 11.38 -7.57
CA VAL A 212 18.67 10.56 -7.97
C VAL A 212 19.15 9.76 -6.76
N LEU A 213 19.20 8.45 -6.93
CA LEU A 213 19.70 7.50 -5.96
C LEU A 213 21.01 6.90 -6.48
N TYR A 214 21.93 6.66 -5.56
CA TYR A 214 23.25 6.15 -5.86
C TYR A 214 23.45 4.76 -5.25
N ASP A 215 24.44 4.06 -5.73
CA ASP A 215 25.00 2.87 -5.12
C ASP A 215 26.49 3.09 -4.83
N ALA A 216 27.17 2.09 -4.26
CA ALA A 216 28.58 2.22 -3.89
C ALA A 216 29.50 2.56 -5.08
N THR A 217 29.07 2.29 -6.32
CA THR A 217 29.87 2.52 -7.53
C THR A 217 29.58 3.86 -8.22
N SER A 218 28.39 4.40 -8.02
CA SER A 218 27.91 5.61 -8.69
C SER A 218 27.92 6.85 -7.79
N LEU A 219 28.17 6.68 -6.50
CA LEU A 219 28.27 7.77 -5.54
C LEU A 219 29.50 8.67 -5.86
N PRO A 220 29.32 9.98 -6.10
CA PRO A 220 30.44 10.89 -6.28
C PRO A 220 31.32 10.96 -5.02
N SER A 221 32.64 11.02 -5.21
CA SER A 221 33.61 11.03 -4.10
C SER A 221 33.51 12.27 -3.19
N ASP A 222 32.97 13.36 -3.72
CA ASP A 222 32.75 14.65 -3.06
C ASP A 222 31.29 14.86 -2.61
N ALA A 223 30.44 13.84 -2.76
CA ALA A 223 29.04 13.93 -2.38
C ALA A 223 28.86 14.04 -0.86
N ASP A 224 28.06 15.00 -0.42
CA ASP A 224 27.62 15.09 0.96
C ASP A 224 26.67 13.93 1.28
N SER A 225 27.10 13.03 2.17
CA SER A 225 26.34 11.88 2.65
C SER A 225 24.95 12.22 3.20
N GLN A 226 24.69 13.47 3.61
CA GLN A 226 23.38 13.92 4.08
C GLN A 226 22.43 14.32 2.95
N GLN A 227 22.96 14.59 1.76
CA GLN A 227 22.18 15.08 0.61
C GLN A 227 21.96 14.00 -0.46
N VAL A 228 22.60 12.84 -0.28
CA VAL A 228 22.54 11.72 -1.22
C VAL A 228 22.01 10.47 -0.54
N ILE A 229 21.28 9.67 -1.30
CA ILE A 229 20.76 8.40 -0.83
C ILE A 229 21.58 7.29 -1.48
N ASN A 230 22.30 6.52 -0.67
CA ASN A 230 23.02 5.32 -1.10
C ASN A 230 22.16 4.07 -0.83
N ILE A 231 21.77 3.38 -1.91
CA ILE A 231 20.91 2.20 -1.87
C ILE A 231 21.59 1.03 -1.15
N ASP A 232 22.90 0.84 -1.33
CA ASP A 232 23.63 -0.28 -0.71
C ASP A 232 23.75 -0.08 0.79
N GLN A 233 24.08 1.13 1.23
CA GLN A 233 24.09 1.47 2.65
C GLN A 233 22.71 1.27 3.29
N LEU A 234 21.63 1.70 2.61
CA LEU A 234 20.28 1.47 3.09
C LEU A 234 19.93 -0.01 3.19
N ARG A 235 20.45 -0.84 2.28
CA ARG A 235 20.26 -2.31 2.30
C ARG A 235 20.93 -2.92 3.52
N ASP A 236 22.14 -2.47 3.85
CA ASP A 236 22.90 -2.96 5.00
C ASP A 236 22.31 -2.52 6.35
N THR A 237 21.60 -1.39 6.37
CA THR A 237 20.93 -0.87 7.58
C THR A 237 19.46 -1.30 7.71
N LEU A 238 18.95 -2.18 6.84
CA LEU A 238 17.57 -2.65 6.97
C LEU A 238 17.40 -3.41 8.31
N PRO A 239 16.36 -3.08 9.09
CA PRO A 239 16.04 -3.85 10.28
C PRO A 239 15.56 -5.26 9.93
N GLU A 240 15.59 -6.15 10.92
CA GLU A 240 15.05 -7.50 10.78
C GLU A 240 13.56 -7.43 10.39
N LEU A 241 13.21 -8.02 9.24
CA LEU A 241 11.83 -8.03 8.75
C LEU A 241 10.96 -9.01 9.54
N PRO A 242 9.61 -8.85 9.50
CA PRO A 242 8.70 -9.76 10.20
C PRO A 242 8.88 -11.23 9.82
N SER A 243 9.14 -11.54 8.54
CA SER A 243 9.42 -12.91 8.07
C SER A 243 10.66 -13.51 8.74
N ALA A 244 11.79 -12.80 8.71
CA ALA A 244 13.03 -13.21 9.35
C ALA A 244 12.85 -13.38 10.87
N THR A 245 12.10 -12.47 11.51
CA THR A 245 11.77 -12.56 12.93
C THR A 245 11.00 -13.84 13.26
N ARG A 246 10.01 -14.23 12.43
CA ARG A 246 9.27 -15.48 12.61
C ARG A 246 10.18 -16.69 12.49
N GLU A 247 11.02 -16.73 11.46
CA GLU A 247 11.97 -17.82 11.22
C GLU A 247 12.94 -17.97 12.40
N ARG A 248 13.51 -16.86 12.88
CA ARG A 248 14.37 -16.84 14.05
C ARG A 248 13.66 -17.34 15.30
N LEU A 249 12.41 -16.91 15.55
CA LEU A 249 11.63 -17.37 16.70
C LEU A 249 11.40 -18.88 16.69
N VAL A 250 11.09 -19.44 15.52
CA VAL A 250 10.89 -20.89 15.34
C VAL A 250 12.21 -21.64 15.54
N GLN A 251 13.29 -21.21 14.89
CA GLN A 251 14.58 -21.90 14.91
C GLN A 251 15.26 -21.83 16.28
N GLN A 252 15.26 -20.66 16.92
CA GLN A 252 16.01 -20.42 18.16
C GLN A 252 15.26 -20.91 19.41
N TYR A 253 13.93 -20.81 19.42
CA TYR A 253 13.12 -21.11 20.61
C TYR A 253 12.24 -22.36 20.44
N GLY A 254 12.34 -23.08 19.31
CA GLY A 254 11.52 -24.26 19.03
C GLY A 254 10.02 -23.96 18.99
N MET A 255 9.66 -22.71 18.71
CA MET A 255 8.29 -22.23 18.75
C MET A 255 7.48 -22.81 17.59
N LEU A 256 6.21 -23.17 17.84
CA LEU A 256 5.30 -23.52 16.77
C LEU A 256 5.09 -22.32 15.84
N PRO A 257 5.11 -22.51 14.50
CA PRO A 257 4.96 -21.40 13.55
C PRO A 257 3.76 -20.50 13.84
N GLU A 258 2.61 -21.08 14.16
CA GLU A 258 1.37 -20.38 14.52
C GLU A 258 1.53 -19.37 15.68
N HIS A 259 2.34 -19.71 16.70
CA HIS A 259 2.61 -18.81 17.82
C HIS A 259 3.49 -17.63 17.42
N SER A 260 4.43 -17.83 16.48
CA SER A 260 5.27 -16.74 15.99
C SER A 260 4.45 -15.66 15.27
N PHE A 261 3.42 -16.07 14.51
CA PHE A 261 2.48 -15.14 13.87
C PHE A 261 1.67 -14.37 14.90
N ALA A 262 1.16 -15.05 15.94
CA ALA A 262 0.37 -14.41 16.99
C ALA A 262 1.17 -13.40 17.82
N LEU A 263 2.44 -13.70 18.11
CA LEU A 263 3.31 -12.79 18.85
C LEU A 263 3.52 -11.50 18.07
N LEU A 264 3.95 -11.58 16.81
CA LEU A 264 4.16 -10.38 16.00
C LEU A 264 2.89 -9.58 15.75
N ALA A 265 1.71 -10.20 15.84
CA ALA A 265 0.43 -9.49 15.81
C ALA A 265 0.06 -8.80 17.14
N LYS A 266 0.59 -9.29 18.27
CA LYS A 266 0.25 -8.84 19.65
C LYS A 266 1.30 -7.96 20.32
N THR A 267 2.60 -8.04 19.96
CA THR A 267 3.62 -7.10 20.48
C THR A 267 3.26 -5.64 20.15
N GLN A 268 2.33 -5.43 19.21
CA GLN A 268 1.69 -4.16 18.88
C GLN A 268 0.71 -3.58 19.93
N GLN A 269 0.24 -4.33 20.93
CA GLN A 269 -0.59 -3.74 22.00
C GLN A 269 0.26 -3.24 23.17
N ALA A 270 1.29 -4.00 23.55
CA ALA A 270 2.11 -3.69 24.72
C ALA A 270 3.08 -2.50 24.52
N LEU A 271 3.51 -2.23 23.28
CA LEU A 271 4.40 -1.09 22.98
C LEU A 271 3.67 0.25 22.91
N THR A 272 2.37 0.26 22.60
CA THR A 272 1.55 1.47 22.58
C THR A 272 1.13 1.87 24.00
N GLU A 273 0.89 0.90 24.90
CA GLU A 273 0.57 1.16 26.31
C GLU A 273 1.78 1.64 27.14
N CYS A 274 3.02 1.35 26.71
CA CYS A 274 4.21 1.83 27.43
C CYS A 274 4.56 3.30 27.14
N CYS A 275 4.07 3.89 26.05
CA CYS A 275 4.39 5.28 25.68
C CYS A 275 3.32 6.32 26.11
N GLU A 276 2.18 5.88 26.64
CA GLU A 276 1.15 6.77 27.21
C GLU A 276 1.19 6.84 28.76
N GLY A 277 2.26 6.32 29.37
CA GLY A 277 2.43 6.22 30.81
C GLY A 277 3.69 6.90 31.35
N GLN A 278 3.92 8.18 31.02
CA GLN A 278 4.74 9.11 31.82
C GLN A 278 4.21 10.54 31.71
#